data_AF-A0A962YAX8-F1
#
_entry.id   AF-A0A962YAX8-F1
#
_cell.length_a   1.000
_cell.length_b   1.000
_cell.length_c   1.000
_cell.angle_alpha   90.00
_cell.angle_beta   90.00
_cell.angle_gamma   90.00
#
_symmetry.space_group_name_H-M   'P 1'
#
loop_
_entity.id
_entity.type
_entity.pdbx_description
1 polymer ?
#
loop_
_entity_poly.entity_id
_entity_poly.type
_entity_poly.pdbx_seq_one_letter_code
_entity_poly.pdbx_strand_id
1 'polypeptide(L)' 'MKSLRVLLIDENPGRSASLEQALRDAGHDVLLHPANAYNVLDQVEKIRPDIILIDMASPDRDVLEHL' A
#
# COMPACT_ATOMS: atom_id res chain seq x y z
N MET A 1 19.55 0.44 -8.69
CA MET A 1 18.75 0.09 -7.49
C MET A 1 17.73 -0.97 -7.91
N LYS A 2 17.31 -1.85 -6.99
CA LYS A 2 16.31 -2.89 -7.28
C LYS A 2 14.91 -2.27 -7.16
N SER A 3 14.02 -2.52 -8.14
CA SER A 3 12.60 -2.16 -8.01
C SER A 3 11.99 -2.92 -6.83
N LEU A 4 11.16 -2.22 -6.06
CA LEU A 4 10.42 -2.78 -4.93
C LEU A 4 8.94 -2.70 -5.28
N ARG A 5 8.19 -3.74 -4.91
CA ARG A 5 6.74 -3.74 -5.03
C ARG A 5 6.15 -3.12 -3.76
N VAL A 6 5.55 -1.95 -3.92
CA VAL A 6 4.96 -1.17 -2.83
C VAL A 6 3.44 -1.31 -2.90
N LEU A 7 2.84 -1.82 -1.82
CA LEU A 7 1.39 -1.78 -1.63
C LEU A 7 1.04 -0.51 -0.87
N LEU A 8 0.26 0.38 -1.49
CA LEU A 8 -0.15 1.66 -0.90
C LEU A 8 -1.65 1.62 -0.56
N ILE A 9 -1.97 1.76 0.74
CA ILE A 9 -3.31 1.70 1.32
C ILE A 9 -3.61 3.04 1.97
N ASP A 10 -4.43 3.86 1.31
CA ASP A 10 -4.71 5.23 1.74
C ASP A 10 -6.08 5.69 1.20
N GLU A 11 -6.95 6.19 2.08
CA GLU A 11 -8.29 6.66 1.72
C GLU A 11 -8.30 8.04 1.06
N ASN A 12 -7.20 8.79 1.16
CA ASN A 12 -7.07 10.11 0.57
C ASN A 12 -6.57 9.98 -0.88
N PRO A 13 -7.43 10.24 -1.89
CA PRO A 13 -7.06 10.07 -3.30
C PRO A 13 -5.96 11.05 -3.75
N GLY A 14 -5.89 12.25 -3.16
CA GLY A 14 -4.88 13.24 -3.52
C GLY A 14 -3.50 12.88 -3.00
N ARG A 15 -3.43 12.41 -1.76
CA ARG A 15 -2.17 11.97 -1.12
C ARG A 15 -1.67 10.67 -1.74
N SER A 16 -2.55 9.69 -1.94
CA SER A 16 -2.20 8.41 -2.57
C SER A 16 -1.67 8.59 -4.00
N ALA A 17 -2.32 9.40 -4.83
CA ALA A 17 -1.85 9.69 -6.19
C ALA A 17 -0.47 10.38 -6.17
N SER A 18 -0.25 11.31 -5.24
CA SER A 18 1.03 12.02 -5.12
C SER A 18 2.16 11.07 -4.68
N LEU A 19 1.90 10.17 -3.73
CA LEU A 19 2.85 9.15 -3.28
C LEU A 19 3.13 8.11 -4.36
N GLU A 20 2.08 7.64 -5.04
CA GLU A 20 2.21 6.71 -6.15
C GLU A 20 3.14 7.26 -7.23
N GLN A 21 2.92 8.50 -7.66
CA GLN A 21 3.75 9.13 -8.68
C GLN A 21 5.21 9.22 -8.23
N ALA A 22 5.47 9.71 -7.01
CA ALA A 22 6.83 9.85 -6.49
C ALA A 22 7.58 8.50 -6.40
N LEU A 23 6.89 7.43 -5.98
CA LEU A 23 7.46 6.09 -5.88
C LEU A 23 7.72 5.47 -7.27
N ARG A 24 6.81 5.68 -8.22
CA ARG A 24 7.01 5.26 -9.62
C ARG A 24 8.17 6.01 -10.27
N ASP A 25 8.29 7.31 -10.04
CA ASP A 25 9.39 8.14 -10.53
C ASP A 25 10.75 7.70 -9.94
N ALA A 26 10.75 7.19 -8.71
CA ALA A 26 11.92 6.56 -8.08
C ALA A 26 12.24 5.15 -8.62
N GLY A 27 11.41 4.59 -9.52
CA GLY A 27 11.61 3.30 -10.16
C GLY A 27 11.05 2.11 -9.37
N HIS A 28 10.02 2.33 -8.54
CA HIS A 28 9.32 1.28 -7.80
C HIS A 28 7.96 0.92 -8.45
N ASP A 29 7.52 -0.31 -8.23
CA ASP A 29 6.24 -0.81 -8.71
C ASP A 29 5.18 -0.59 -7.63
N VAL A 30 4.23 0.31 -7.86
CA VAL A 30 3.23 0.68 -6.86
C VAL A 30 1.87 0.07 -7.20
N LEU A 31 1.27 -0.61 -6.24
CA LEU A 31 -0.12 -1.07 -6.29
C LEU A 31 -0.96 -0.27 -5.29
N LEU A 32 -1.97 0.43 -5.79
CA LEU A 32 -2.97 1.10 -4.96
C LEU A 32 -4.03 0.11 -4.48
N HIS A 33 -4.34 0.16 -3.20
CA HIS A 33 -5.43 -0.57 -2.59
C HIS A 33 -6.39 0.40 -1.88
N PRO A 34 -7.70 0.33 -2.15
CA PRO A 34 -8.68 1.13 -1.42
C PRO A 34 -8.70 0.69 0.06
N ALA A 35 -8.59 1.60 1.02
CA ALA A 35 -8.55 1.24 2.46
C ALA A 35 -9.89 0.73 3.04
N ASN A 36 -10.90 0.58 2.19
CA ASN A 36 -12.21 0.04 2.48
C ASN A 36 -12.51 -1.26 1.69
N ALA A 37 -11.51 -1.78 0.98
CA ALA A 37 -11.60 -3.12 0.42
C ALA A 37 -11.39 -4.12 1.55
N TYR A 38 -12.48 -4.76 1.99
CA TYR A 38 -12.40 -5.88 2.91
C TYR A 38 -11.32 -6.86 2.42
N ASN A 39 -10.37 -7.17 3.31
CA ASN A 39 -9.32 -8.18 3.16
C ASN A 39 -7.94 -7.69 2.64
N VAL A 40 -7.37 -6.70 3.34
CA VAL A 40 -5.95 -6.30 3.19
C VAL A 40 -4.99 -7.48 3.32
N LEU A 41 -5.28 -8.43 4.22
CA LEU A 41 -4.41 -9.59 4.48
C LEU A 41 -4.28 -10.49 3.25
N ASP A 42 -5.40 -10.87 2.64
CA ASP A 42 -5.42 -11.63 1.39
C ASP A 42 -4.60 -10.96 0.28
N GLN A 43 -4.67 -9.62 0.20
CA GLN A 43 -3.93 -8.87 -0.80
C GLN A 43 -2.43 -8.91 -0.52
N VAL A 44 -2.01 -8.75 0.73
CA VAL A 44 -0.62 -8.90 1.13
C VAL A 44 -0.11 -10.30 0.80
N GLU A 45 -0.89 -11.34 1.08
CA GLU A 45 -0.52 -12.73 0.76
C GLU A 45 -0.42 -13.00 -0.74
N LYS A 46 -1.35 -12.46 -1.54
CA LYS A 46 -1.39 -12.65 -3.00
C LYS A 46 -0.32 -11.84 -3.71
N ILE A 47 -0.20 -10.56 -3.35
CA ILE A 47 0.74 -9.61 -3.98
C ILE A 47 2.16 -9.88 -3.47
N ARG A 48 2.34 -10.30 -2.22
CA ARG A 48 3.62 -10.39 -1.51
C ARG A 48 4.48 -9.13 -1.73
N PRO A 49 4.00 -7.94 -1.35
CA PRO A 49 4.75 -6.71 -1.55
C PRO A 49 6.06 -6.73 -0.76
N ASP A 50 7.06 -5.98 -1.22
CA ASP A 50 8.32 -5.77 -0.49
C ASP A 50 8.14 -4.72 0.61
N ILE A 51 7.25 -3.75 0.40
CA ILE A 51 6.90 -2.68 1.34
C ILE A 51 5.39 -2.46 1.34
N ILE A 52 4.81 -2.27 2.52
CA ILE A 52 3.42 -1.81 2.69
C ILE A 52 3.47 -0.39 3.26
N LEU A 53 2.82 0.55 2.57
CA LEU A 53 2.56 1.90 3.06
C LEU A 53 1.08 2.01 3.37
N ILE A 54 0.74 2.25 4.63
CA ILE A 54 -0.65 2.33 5.09
C ILE A 54 -0.86 3.62 5.88
N ASP A 55 -1.99 4.29 5.65
CA ASP A 55 -2.39 5.44 6.47
C ASP A 55 -2.48 5.01 7.95
N MET A 56 -1.87 5.80 8.84
CA MET A 56 -1.89 5.53 10.27
C MET A 56 -3.30 5.50 10.86
N ALA A 57 -4.24 6.22 10.25
CA ALA A 57 -5.64 6.24 10.64
C ALA A 57 -6.47 5.10 10.04
N SER A 58 -5.89 4.26 9.17
CA SER A 58 -6.60 3.16 8.52
C SER A 58 -6.87 2.01 9.50
N PRO A 59 -8.12 1.52 9.61
CA PRO A 59 -8.45 0.33 10.39
C PRO A 59 -7.71 -0.93 9.91
N ASP A 60 -7.36 -1.01 8.62
CA ASP A 60 -6.62 -2.12 8.03
C ASP A 60 -5.21 -2.27 8.62
N ARG A 61 -4.67 -1.20 9.22
CA ARG A 61 -3.39 -1.24 9.93
C ARG A 61 -3.46 -2.18 11.13
N ASP A 62 -4.53 -2.11 11.91
CA ASP A 62 -4.70 -2.96 13.11
C ASP A 62 -4.72 -4.45 12.72
N VAL A 63 -5.32 -4.78 11.57
CA VAL A 63 -5.33 -6.15 11.02
C VAL A 63 -3.91 -6.65 10.73
N LEU A 64 -3.03 -5.79 10.21
CA LEU A 64 -1.64 -6.13 9.91
C LEU A 64 -0.75 -6.17 11.17
N GLU A 65 -1.04 -5.38 12.20
CA GLU A 65 -0.29 -5.39 13.47
C GLU A 65 -0.49 -6.68 14.28
N HIS A 66 -1.53 -7.45 13.99
CA HIS A 66 -1.85 -8.70 14.68
C HIS A 66 -1.27 -9.98 14.02
N LEU A 67 -0.41 -9.84 13.01
CA LEU A 67 0.35 -10.95 12.37
C LEU A 67 1.67 -11.25 13.08
#